data_AF-A0A497MZS9-F1
#
_entry.id   AF-A0A497MZS9-F1
#
_cell.length_a   1.000
_cell.length_b   1.000
_cell.length_c   1.000
_cell.angle_alpha   90.00
_cell.angle_beta   90.00
_cell.angle_gamma   90.00
#
_symmetry.space_group_name_H-M   'P 1'
#
loop_
_entity.id
_entity.type
_entity.pdbx_description
1 polymer ?
#
loop_
_entity_poly.entity_id
_entity_poly.type
_entity_poly.pdbx_seq_one_letter_code
_entity_poly.pdbx_strand_id
1 'polypeptide(L)'
;MGLQMGGFLKGKFFPPPASKEKIQFARECEVYVREYAPGLLQELRGIAEACSIDLQLLNTFVLALGIEPRCSIFAVSADHTIDETPLFARNYDWYERANQYFTSVVTSPSGGLTSLSLTDHPVGRYGGVNEAGLAVAVSAIPGYSKKPVPGVRMNVATRWILDTFKTTEEAASYLEEIPHQIGHNFLIADRDGNIALVETASEKVVIRNA
;
A
#
# COMPACT_ATOMS: atom_id res chain seq x y z
N MET A 1 -13.30 -9.73 -6.81
CA MET A 1 -12.92 -8.32 -6.56
C MET A 1 -12.35 -7.63 -7.79
N GLY A 2 -11.30 -8.17 -8.44
CA GLY A 2 -10.68 -7.52 -9.61
C GLY A 2 -11.66 -7.12 -10.72
N LEU A 3 -12.56 -8.02 -11.14
CA LEU A 3 -13.59 -7.71 -12.15
C LEU A 3 -14.54 -6.56 -11.73
N GLN A 4 -14.91 -6.50 -10.44
CA GLN A 4 -15.77 -5.44 -9.91
C GLN A 4 -15.06 -4.09 -9.92
N MET A 5 -13.81 -4.06 -9.45
CA MET A 5 -12.97 -2.85 -9.50
C MET A 5 -12.72 -2.42 -10.95
N GLY A 6 -12.43 -3.37 -11.85
CA GLY A 6 -12.28 -3.09 -13.27
C GLY A 6 -13.56 -2.53 -13.89
N GLY A 7 -14.74 -3.02 -13.50
CA GLY A 7 -16.02 -2.43 -13.89
C GLY A 7 -16.16 -0.96 -13.49
N PHE A 8 -15.70 -0.59 -12.29
CA PHE A 8 -15.67 0.81 -11.83
C PHE A 8 -14.68 1.68 -12.60
N LEU A 9 -13.49 1.13 -12.91
CA LEU A 9 -12.38 1.81 -13.59
C LEU A 9 -12.53 1.88 -15.12
N LYS A 10 -13.40 1.05 -15.70
CA LYS A 10 -13.56 0.93 -17.16
C LYS A 10 -13.85 2.30 -17.79
N GLY A 11 -12.99 2.69 -18.73
CA GLY A 11 -13.07 3.98 -19.44
C GLY A 11 -12.61 5.20 -18.64
N LYS A 12 -12.22 5.05 -17.37
CA LYS A 12 -11.76 6.14 -16.50
C LYS A 12 -10.26 6.10 -16.23
N PHE A 13 -9.66 4.91 -16.31
CA PHE A 13 -8.26 4.68 -16.00
C PHE A 13 -7.56 3.91 -17.12
N PHE A 14 -6.38 4.37 -17.48
CA PHE A 14 -5.45 3.69 -18.37
C PHE A 14 -4.04 3.83 -17.80
N PRO A 15 -3.29 2.73 -17.61
CA PRO A 15 -1.92 2.83 -17.13
C PRO A 15 -1.06 3.56 -18.18
N PRO A 16 -0.15 4.44 -17.77
CA PRO A 16 0.73 5.15 -18.69
C PRO A 16 1.69 4.17 -19.38
N PRO A 17 2.21 4.50 -20.58
CA PRO A 17 3.25 3.72 -21.22
C PRO A 17 4.46 3.50 -20.30
N ALA A 18 5.07 2.31 -20.38
CA ALA A 18 6.25 1.94 -19.61
C ALA A 18 7.41 1.54 -20.52
N SER A 19 8.64 1.84 -20.09
CA SER A 19 9.85 1.40 -20.80
C SER A 19 10.08 -0.09 -20.62
N LYS A 20 10.93 -0.69 -21.48
CA LYS A 20 11.28 -2.11 -21.39
C LYS A 20 11.93 -2.45 -20.04
N GLU A 21 12.74 -1.54 -19.51
CA GLU A 21 13.42 -1.69 -18.23
C GLU A 21 12.40 -1.70 -17.08
N LYS A 22 11.40 -0.83 -17.10
CA LYS A 22 10.33 -0.82 -16.08
C LYS A 22 9.47 -2.08 -16.13
N ILE A 23 9.13 -2.54 -17.35
CA ILE A 23 8.39 -3.79 -17.53
C ILE A 23 9.18 -4.97 -16.98
N GLN A 24 10.49 -5.03 -17.27
CA GLN A 24 11.35 -6.08 -16.76
C GLN A 24 11.47 -6.04 -15.24
N PHE A 25 11.68 -4.86 -14.66
CA PHE A 25 11.70 -4.67 -13.20
C PHE A 25 10.39 -5.11 -12.53
N ALA A 26 9.24 -4.77 -13.13
CA ALA A 26 7.94 -5.20 -12.63
C ALA A 26 7.80 -6.73 -12.60
N ARG A 27 8.28 -7.43 -13.65
CA ARG A 27 8.28 -8.91 -13.70
C ARG A 27 9.12 -9.53 -12.60
N GLU A 28 10.26 -8.93 -12.28
CA GLU A 28 11.11 -9.37 -11.17
C GLU A 28 10.39 -9.16 -9.83
N CYS A 29 9.66 -8.05 -9.68
CA CYS A 29 8.84 -7.79 -8.50
C CYS A 29 7.66 -8.75 -8.35
N GLU A 30 7.05 -9.21 -9.46
CA GLU A 30 5.92 -10.16 -9.43
C GLU A 30 6.26 -11.47 -8.71
N VAL A 31 7.54 -11.87 -8.66
CA VAL A 31 8.00 -13.06 -7.90
C VAL A 31 7.70 -12.87 -6.41
N TYR A 32 8.11 -11.74 -5.85
CA TYR A 32 7.90 -11.41 -4.44
C TYR A 32 6.43 -11.15 -4.11
N VAL A 33 5.69 -10.49 -5.00
CA VAL A 33 4.25 -10.26 -4.78
C VAL A 33 3.50 -11.60 -4.75
N ARG A 34 3.91 -12.60 -5.54
CA ARG A 34 3.29 -13.93 -5.51
C ARG A 34 3.51 -14.64 -4.18
N GLU A 35 4.67 -14.43 -3.55
CA GLU A 35 5.02 -15.04 -2.28
C GLU A 35 4.36 -14.30 -1.10
N TYR A 36 4.48 -12.97 -1.07
CA TYR A 36 4.12 -12.15 0.08
C TYR A 36 2.78 -11.41 -0.03
N ALA A 37 2.13 -11.44 -1.19
CA ALA A 37 0.79 -10.88 -1.39
C ALA A 37 0.00 -11.57 -2.53
N PRO A 38 -0.14 -12.92 -2.50
CA PRO A 38 -0.60 -13.74 -3.63
C PRO A 38 -1.94 -13.34 -4.25
N GLY A 39 -2.86 -12.79 -3.47
CA GLY A 39 -4.19 -12.37 -3.93
C GLY A 39 -4.18 -11.15 -4.86
N LEU A 40 -3.18 -10.28 -4.74
CA LEU A 40 -3.16 -9.02 -5.49
C LEU A 40 -2.92 -9.22 -6.99
N LEU A 41 -2.08 -10.18 -7.39
CA LEU A 41 -1.88 -10.48 -8.81
C LEU A 41 -3.15 -10.99 -9.49
N GLN A 42 -4.00 -11.72 -8.77
CA GLN A 42 -5.30 -12.15 -9.28
C GLN A 42 -6.28 -10.97 -9.40
N GLU A 43 -6.26 -10.03 -8.45
CA GLU A 43 -7.03 -8.79 -8.54
C GLU A 43 -6.63 -7.97 -9.78
N LEU A 44 -5.33 -7.81 -10.02
CA LEU A 44 -4.81 -7.12 -11.21
C LEU A 44 -5.26 -7.78 -12.51
N ARG A 45 -5.23 -9.12 -12.58
CA ARG A 45 -5.76 -9.88 -13.74
C ARG A 45 -7.23 -9.56 -14.01
N GLY A 46 -8.07 -9.59 -12.97
CA GLY A 46 -9.49 -9.28 -13.12
C GLY A 46 -9.74 -7.82 -13.55
N ILE A 47 -8.94 -6.87 -13.07
CA ILE A 47 -9.03 -5.47 -13.51
C ILE A 47 -8.64 -5.33 -14.98
N ALA A 48 -7.51 -5.92 -15.37
CA ALA A 48 -7.03 -5.92 -16.75
C ALA A 48 -8.08 -6.50 -17.70
N GLU A 49 -8.69 -7.63 -17.34
CA GLU A 49 -9.76 -8.28 -18.10
C GLU A 49 -10.98 -7.37 -18.29
N ALA A 50 -11.55 -6.87 -17.18
CA ALA A 50 -12.77 -6.06 -17.23
C ALA A 50 -12.57 -4.72 -17.97
N CYS A 51 -11.39 -4.12 -17.85
CA CYS A 51 -11.04 -2.87 -18.53
C CYS A 51 -10.49 -3.08 -19.96
N SER A 52 -10.21 -4.33 -20.36
CA SER A 52 -9.49 -4.63 -21.61
C SER A 52 -8.15 -3.89 -21.74
N ILE A 53 -7.38 -3.89 -20.64
CA ILE A 53 -6.06 -3.25 -20.53
C ILE A 53 -4.98 -4.34 -20.56
N ASP A 54 -3.81 -4.02 -21.13
CA ASP A 54 -2.64 -4.90 -21.06
C ASP A 54 -2.23 -5.15 -19.60
N LEU A 55 -2.25 -6.43 -19.20
CA LEU A 55 -1.95 -6.84 -17.83
C LEU A 55 -0.52 -6.46 -17.43
N GLN A 56 0.45 -6.60 -18.32
CA GLN A 56 1.84 -6.31 -17.99
C GLN A 56 2.03 -4.80 -17.73
N LEU A 57 1.34 -3.95 -18.49
CA LEU A 57 1.36 -2.51 -18.30
C LEU A 57 0.69 -2.11 -16.98
N LEU A 58 -0.44 -2.74 -16.64
CA LEU A 58 -1.07 -2.56 -15.34
C LEU A 58 -0.16 -3.00 -14.18
N ASN A 59 0.44 -4.20 -14.28
CA ASN A 59 1.41 -4.69 -13.30
C ASN A 59 2.58 -3.71 -13.17
N THR A 60 3.10 -3.20 -14.28
CA THR A 60 4.21 -2.24 -14.26
C THR A 60 3.83 -0.94 -13.56
N PHE A 61 2.61 -0.44 -13.78
CA PHE A 61 2.10 0.73 -13.08
C PHE A 61 1.98 0.50 -11.56
N VAL A 62 1.48 -0.65 -11.14
CA VAL A 62 1.26 -0.94 -9.70
C VAL A 62 2.57 -1.28 -8.99
N LEU A 63 3.47 -2.02 -9.65
CA LEU A 63 4.66 -2.61 -9.02
C LEU A 63 5.95 -1.81 -9.23
N ALA A 64 6.00 -0.90 -10.21
CA ALA A 64 7.25 -0.24 -10.63
C ALA A 64 7.10 1.25 -10.96
N LEU A 65 6.04 1.92 -10.46
CA LEU A 65 5.92 3.37 -10.62
C LEU A 65 6.96 4.07 -9.73
N GLY A 66 7.85 4.86 -10.32
CA GLY A 66 8.92 5.55 -9.59
C GLY A 66 8.53 6.93 -9.04
N ILE A 67 7.26 7.14 -8.67
CA ILE A 67 6.80 8.40 -8.06
C ILE A 67 6.40 8.09 -6.63
N GLU A 68 6.98 8.85 -5.69
CA GLU A 68 6.84 8.61 -4.26
C GLU A 68 6.00 9.69 -3.58
N PRO A 69 4.97 9.30 -2.78
CA PRO A 69 4.10 10.25 -2.09
C PRO A 69 4.80 10.94 -0.93
N ARG A 70 4.51 12.23 -0.76
CA ARG A 70 4.93 12.99 0.43
C ARG A 70 3.76 13.02 1.40
N CYS A 71 3.99 12.56 2.62
CA CYS A 71 2.94 12.49 3.64
C CYS A 71 3.47 12.93 4.99
N SER A 72 2.59 13.51 5.80
CA SER A 72 2.77 13.62 7.25
C SER A 72 1.79 12.69 7.92
N ILE A 73 2.27 11.88 8.86
CA ILE A 73 1.47 10.86 9.54
C ILE A 73 1.73 11.01 11.04
N PHE A 74 0.69 10.94 11.86
CA PHE A 74 0.83 10.90 13.30
C PHE A 74 -0.15 9.90 13.92
N ALA A 75 0.25 9.38 15.07
CA ALA A 75 -0.57 8.53 15.90
C ALA A 75 -0.41 8.97 17.36
N VAL A 76 -1.48 8.82 18.14
CA VAL A 76 -1.50 9.09 19.58
C VAL A 76 -2.11 7.86 20.25
N SER A 77 -1.40 7.30 21.23
CA SER A 77 -1.85 6.13 21.96
C SER A 77 -3.03 6.48 22.86
N ALA A 78 -3.85 5.47 23.18
CA ALA A 78 -5.09 5.64 23.91
C ALA A 78 -4.91 6.37 25.26
N ASP A 79 -3.84 6.06 25.99
CA ASP A 79 -3.48 6.65 27.29
C ASP A 79 -3.14 8.16 27.22
N HIS A 80 -2.93 8.69 26.02
CA HIS A 80 -2.67 10.12 25.78
C HIS A 80 -3.88 10.86 25.17
N THR A 81 -5.08 10.27 25.24
CA THR A 81 -6.33 10.84 24.70
C THR A 81 -7.41 10.96 25.79
N ILE A 82 -8.38 11.86 25.61
CA ILE A 82 -9.42 12.13 26.63
C ILE A 82 -10.42 10.97 26.75
N ASP A 83 -10.71 10.30 25.63
CA ASP A 83 -11.70 9.24 25.50
C ASP A 83 -11.07 7.84 25.44
N GLU A 84 -9.79 7.71 25.83
CA GLU A 84 -9.03 6.45 25.85
C GLU A 84 -9.09 5.71 24.51
N THR A 85 -9.14 6.45 23.40
CA THR A 85 -9.26 5.92 22.04
C THR A 85 -8.05 6.36 21.21
N PRO A 86 -7.32 5.43 20.57
CA PRO A 86 -6.16 5.81 19.78
C PRO A 86 -6.54 6.69 18.60
N LEU A 87 -5.71 7.70 18.33
CA LEU A 87 -5.86 8.59 17.17
C LEU A 87 -4.84 8.22 16.11
N PHE A 88 -5.29 8.14 14.87
CA PHE A 88 -4.42 7.96 13.71
C PHE A 88 -4.83 8.93 12.61
N ALA A 89 -3.88 9.70 12.09
CA ALA A 89 -4.16 10.70 11.10
C ALA A 89 -3.02 10.87 10.10
N ARG A 90 -3.40 11.27 8.89
CA ARG A 90 -2.52 11.40 7.75
C ARG A 90 -2.90 12.61 6.92
N ASN A 91 -1.90 13.39 6.55
CA ASN A 91 -1.96 14.29 5.41
C ASN A 91 -1.32 13.63 4.18
N TYR A 92 -1.90 13.83 3.00
CA TYR A 92 -1.45 13.26 1.72
C TYR A 92 -1.17 14.39 0.73
N ASP A 93 0.12 14.67 0.48
CA ASP A 93 0.53 15.73 -0.43
C ASP A 93 0.84 15.13 -1.81
N TRP A 94 0.05 15.53 -2.80
CA TRP A 94 0.15 15.03 -4.17
C TRP A 94 -0.19 16.09 -5.22
N TYR A 95 -0.03 15.74 -6.50
CA TYR A 95 -0.29 16.66 -7.60
C TYR A 95 -1.79 16.98 -7.71
N GLU A 96 -2.16 18.26 -7.76
CA GLU A 96 -3.54 18.72 -7.88
C GLU A 96 -4.32 18.06 -9.03
N ARG A 97 -3.67 17.84 -10.18
CA ARG A 97 -4.27 17.17 -11.35
C ARG A 97 -4.77 15.74 -11.05
N ALA A 98 -4.28 15.10 -10.00
CA ALA A 98 -4.69 13.77 -9.57
C ALA A 98 -5.94 13.80 -8.68
N ASN A 99 -6.40 14.96 -8.21
CA ASN A 99 -7.59 15.09 -7.35
C ASN A 99 -8.84 14.47 -7.97
N GLN A 100 -8.97 14.50 -9.30
CA GLN A 100 -10.08 13.86 -10.01
C GLN A 100 -10.13 12.32 -9.85
N TYR A 101 -9.01 11.70 -9.46
CA TYR A 101 -8.91 10.26 -9.22
C TYR A 101 -9.00 9.90 -7.74
N PHE A 102 -8.88 10.90 -6.85
CA PHE A 102 -8.91 10.67 -5.41
C PHE A 102 -10.32 10.28 -4.95
N THR A 103 -10.42 9.14 -4.27
CA THR A 103 -11.69 8.59 -3.80
C THR A 103 -11.51 7.80 -2.52
N SER A 104 -12.60 7.57 -1.80
CA SER A 104 -12.68 6.53 -0.78
C SER A 104 -12.93 5.17 -1.45
N VAL A 105 -12.25 4.12 -0.99
CA VAL A 105 -12.45 2.75 -1.46
C VAL A 105 -12.65 1.83 -0.26
N VAL A 106 -13.75 1.09 -0.27
CA VAL A 106 -13.97 -0.05 0.62
C VAL A 106 -13.55 -1.31 -0.12
N THR A 107 -12.74 -2.12 0.55
CA THR A 107 -12.20 -3.37 0.00
C THR A 107 -12.59 -4.51 0.93
N SER A 108 -13.22 -5.56 0.41
CA SER A 108 -13.60 -6.76 1.17
C SER A 108 -13.06 -8.03 0.48
N PRO A 109 -11.80 -8.42 0.73
CA PRO A 109 -11.22 -9.65 0.21
C PRO A 109 -11.91 -10.90 0.76
N SER A 110 -12.07 -11.91 -0.10
CA SER A 110 -12.60 -13.20 0.33
C SER A 110 -11.61 -13.87 1.29
N GLY A 111 -12.02 -14.10 2.53
CA GLY A 111 -11.15 -14.69 3.56
C GLY A 111 -10.16 -13.71 4.19
N GLY A 112 -10.28 -12.40 3.91
CA GLY A 112 -9.50 -11.35 4.56
C GLY A 112 -10.38 -10.31 5.23
N LEU A 113 -9.77 -9.23 5.68
CA LEU A 113 -10.41 -8.14 6.42
C LEU A 113 -10.93 -7.06 5.49
N THR A 114 -12.13 -6.56 5.79
CA THR A 114 -12.68 -5.38 5.14
C THR A 114 -11.89 -4.14 5.56
N SER A 115 -11.49 -3.32 4.59
CA SER A 115 -10.73 -2.09 4.84
C SER A 115 -11.30 -0.88 4.10
N LEU A 116 -11.17 0.29 4.73
CA LEU A 116 -11.44 1.59 4.15
C LEU A 116 -10.11 2.29 3.88
N SER A 117 -10.00 2.91 2.70
CA SER A 117 -8.83 3.71 2.35
C SER A 117 -9.22 4.92 1.52
N LEU A 118 -8.41 5.96 1.59
CA LEU A 118 -8.48 7.14 0.73
C LEU A 118 -7.30 7.07 -0.24
N THR A 119 -7.58 7.06 -1.54
CA THR A 119 -6.54 6.83 -2.56
C THR A 119 -6.92 7.38 -3.92
N ASP A 120 -5.92 7.77 -4.69
CA ASP A 120 -5.97 8.07 -6.11
C ASP A 120 -5.48 6.89 -6.99
N HIS A 121 -5.02 5.80 -6.35
CA HIS A 121 -4.42 4.67 -7.02
C HIS A 121 -5.46 3.55 -7.20
N PRO A 122 -5.66 3.01 -8.42
CA PRO A 122 -6.66 1.98 -8.66
C PRO A 122 -6.45 0.68 -7.86
N VAL A 123 -5.20 0.33 -7.52
CA VAL A 123 -4.84 -0.92 -6.82
C VAL A 123 -3.60 -0.69 -5.94
N GLY A 124 -3.52 -1.43 -4.83
CA GLY A 124 -2.63 -1.10 -3.71
C GLY A 124 -3.24 0.03 -2.86
N ARG A 125 -2.60 0.40 -1.75
CA ARG A 125 -3.05 1.49 -0.88
C ARG A 125 -1.85 2.22 -0.31
N TYR A 126 -1.98 3.50 0.00
CA TYR A 126 -0.95 4.23 0.74
C TYR A 126 -1.29 4.40 2.23
N GLY A 127 -2.48 3.96 2.61
CA GLY A 127 -2.93 3.89 3.99
C GLY A 127 -4.42 3.62 4.08
N GLY A 128 -4.89 3.32 5.28
CA GLY A 128 -6.28 2.99 5.55
C GLY A 128 -6.47 2.44 6.95
N VAL A 129 -7.69 1.97 7.21
CA VAL A 129 -8.09 1.28 8.43
C VAL A 129 -8.89 0.02 8.06
N ASN A 130 -8.69 -1.09 8.77
CA ASN A 130 -9.47 -2.31 8.58
C ASN A 130 -10.46 -2.58 9.71
N GLU A 131 -11.35 -3.55 9.50
CA GLU A 131 -12.43 -3.89 10.45
C GLU A 131 -11.93 -4.48 11.78
N ALA A 132 -10.67 -4.89 11.86
CA ALA A 132 -10.03 -5.27 13.12
C ALA A 132 -9.58 -4.04 13.94
N GLY A 133 -9.65 -2.83 13.36
CA GLY A 133 -9.19 -1.59 13.99
C GLY A 133 -7.71 -1.32 13.80
N LEU A 134 -7.05 -1.99 12.84
CA LEU A 134 -5.67 -1.69 12.46
C LEU A 134 -5.66 -0.54 11.43
N ALA A 135 -4.95 0.53 11.76
CA ALA A 135 -4.65 1.64 10.87
C ALA A 135 -3.18 1.59 10.43
N VAL A 136 -2.93 1.86 9.15
CA VAL A 136 -1.57 1.95 8.60
C VAL A 136 -1.50 3.06 7.57
N ALA A 137 -0.37 3.75 7.49
CA ALA A 137 -0.05 4.64 6.39
C ALA A 137 1.45 4.63 6.11
N VAL A 138 1.80 4.95 4.87
CA VAL A 138 3.19 5.04 4.41
C VAL A 138 3.55 6.46 3.97
N SER A 139 4.78 6.87 4.28
CA SER A 139 5.40 8.09 3.77
C SER A 139 6.75 7.78 3.14
N ALA A 140 7.07 8.48 2.05
CA ALA A 140 8.40 8.44 1.45
C ALA A 140 9.44 9.15 2.34
N ILE A 141 10.71 8.81 2.16
CA ILE A 141 11.83 9.42 2.89
C ILE A 141 12.51 10.45 1.97
N PRO A 142 12.32 11.77 2.17
CA PRO A 142 13.03 12.78 1.39
C PRO A 142 14.55 12.61 1.52
N GLY A 143 15.24 12.49 0.39
CA GLY A 143 16.70 12.33 0.36
C GLY A 143 17.21 10.89 0.37
N TYR A 144 16.33 9.88 0.43
CA TYR A 144 16.73 8.50 0.18
C TYR A 144 17.15 8.35 -1.29
N SER A 145 18.45 8.09 -1.52
CA SER A 145 19.08 8.23 -2.85
C SER A 145 19.43 6.91 -3.53
N LYS A 146 19.18 5.78 -2.87
CA LYS A 146 19.49 4.47 -3.44
C LYS A 146 18.48 4.08 -4.52
N LYS A 147 18.94 3.30 -5.49
CA LYS A 147 18.10 2.81 -6.59
C LYS A 147 17.16 1.72 -6.07
N PRO A 148 15.91 1.67 -6.55
CA PRO A 148 15.02 0.55 -6.27
C PRO A 148 15.62 -0.78 -6.70
N VAL A 149 15.42 -1.82 -5.89
CA VAL A 149 15.70 -3.22 -6.23
C VAL A 149 14.39 -4.01 -6.32
N PRO A 150 14.35 -5.17 -7.01
CA PRO A 150 13.16 -6.00 -7.03
C PRO A 150 12.70 -6.40 -5.63
N GLY A 151 11.40 -6.27 -5.37
CA GLY A 151 10.80 -6.52 -4.06
C GLY A 151 9.31 -6.17 -4.03
N VAL A 152 8.74 -6.20 -2.83
CA VAL A 152 7.37 -5.75 -2.55
C VAL A 152 7.35 -4.23 -2.43
N ARG A 153 6.50 -3.58 -3.22
CA ARG A 153 6.33 -2.13 -3.19
C ARG A 153 5.45 -1.73 -2.02
N MET A 154 5.67 -0.53 -1.47
CA MET A 154 4.90 -0.07 -0.31
C MET A 154 3.38 -0.13 -0.49
N ASN A 155 2.85 0.11 -1.68
CA ASN A 155 1.41 0.14 -1.92
C ASN A 155 0.80 -1.25 -1.89
N VAL A 156 1.59 -2.24 -2.29
CA VAL A 156 1.26 -3.66 -2.20
C VAL A 156 1.33 -4.09 -0.74
N ALA A 157 2.43 -3.76 -0.04
CA ALA A 157 2.61 -4.10 1.38
C ALA A 157 1.48 -3.52 2.25
N THR A 158 1.19 -2.22 2.12
CA THR A 158 0.09 -1.58 2.85
C THR A 158 -1.25 -2.23 2.56
N ARG A 159 -1.53 -2.57 1.30
CA ARG A 159 -2.79 -3.25 0.94
C ARG A 159 -2.85 -4.65 1.54
N TRP A 160 -1.75 -5.39 1.53
CA TRP A 160 -1.69 -6.71 2.15
C TRP A 160 -1.89 -6.66 3.66
N ILE A 161 -1.29 -5.66 4.33
CA ILE A 161 -1.48 -5.43 5.76
C ILE A 161 -2.96 -5.23 6.08
N LEU A 162 -3.61 -4.31 5.37
CA LEU A 162 -5.03 -4.00 5.58
C LEU A 162 -5.93 -5.21 5.35
N ASP A 163 -5.61 -6.05 4.37
CA ASP A 163 -6.40 -7.22 3.98
C ASP A 163 -6.19 -8.42 4.93
N THR A 164 -5.12 -8.45 5.74
CA THR A 164 -4.66 -9.68 6.43
C THR A 164 -4.49 -9.54 7.94
N PHE A 165 -3.85 -8.48 8.42
CA PHE A 165 -3.38 -8.39 9.82
C PHE A 165 -4.32 -7.56 10.70
N LYS A 166 -4.35 -7.89 11.98
CA LYS A 166 -5.24 -7.31 12.98
C LYS A 166 -4.50 -6.43 13.97
N THR A 167 -3.22 -6.70 14.20
CA THR A 167 -2.42 -6.02 15.23
C THR A 167 -1.21 -5.31 14.64
N THR A 168 -0.70 -4.35 15.41
CA THR A 168 0.53 -3.62 15.08
C THR A 168 1.71 -4.58 14.94
N GLU A 169 1.79 -5.60 15.81
CA GLU A 169 2.88 -6.58 15.83
C GLU A 169 2.87 -7.49 14.59
N GLU A 170 1.71 -8.04 14.21
CA GLU A 170 1.58 -8.84 12.98
C GLU A 170 2.01 -8.05 11.73
N ALA A 171 1.57 -6.79 11.64
CA ALA A 171 1.91 -5.92 10.52
C ALA A 171 3.41 -5.55 10.51
N ALA A 172 4.00 -5.29 11.67
CA ALA A 172 5.43 -4.98 11.79
C ALA A 172 6.30 -6.20 11.45
N SER A 173 5.95 -7.39 11.92
CA SER A 173 6.65 -8.63 11.57
C SER A 173 6.60 -8.92 10.07
N TYR A 174 5.45 -8.70 9.43
CA TYR A 174 5.35 -8.82 7.98
C TYR A 174 6.29 -7.84 7.26
N LEU A 175 6.33 -6.59 7.69
CA LEU A 175 7.24 -5.59 7.11
C LEU A 175 8.71 -5.92 7.36
N GLU A 176 9.05 -6.63 8.43
CA GLU A 176 10.41 -7.12 8.67
C GLU A 176 10.80 -8.29 7.75
N GLU A 177 9.83 -9.16 7.42
CA GLU A 177 10.04 -10.35 6.60
C GLU A 177 10.20 -10.04 5.10
N ILE A 178 9.40 -9.11 4.56
CA ILE A 178 9.35 -8.89 3.12
C ILE A 178 10.59 -8.17 2.56
N PRO A 179 11.01 -8.49 1.32
CA PRO A 179 12.01 -7.71 0.62
C PRO A 179 11.40 -6.39 0.12
N HIS A 180 11.94 -5.25 0.57
CA HIS A 180 11.48 -3.92 0.16
C HIS A 180 12.19 -3.42 -1.09
N GLN A 181 11.44 -2.76 -1.97
CA GLN A 181 12.03 -2.16 -3.18
C GLN A 181 12.96 -0.98 -2.89
N ILE A 182 12.55 -0.11 -1.97
CA ILE A 182 13.21 1.16 -1.62
C ILE A 182 12.72 1.60 -0.23
N GLY A 183 13.41 2.55 0.40
CA GLY A 183 13.12 2.95 1.76
C GLY A 183 11.86 3.79 1.96
N HIS A 184 11.10 3.45 3.00
CA HIS A 184 9.83 4.07 3.38
C HIS A 184 9.63 4.04 4.89
N ASN A 185 8.75 4.91 5.40
CA ASN A 185 8.29 4.85 6.79
C ASN A 185 6.83 4.43 6.83
N PHE A 186 6.54 3.32 7.51
CA PHE A 186 5.19 2.89 7.84
C PHE A 186 4.89 3.27 9.29
N LEU A 187 3.80 4.01 9.50
CA LEU A 187 3.24 4.19 10.84
C LEU A 187 1.99 3.32 10.95
N ILE A 188 1.93 2.54 12.03
CA ILE A 188 0.88 1.56 12.30
C ILE A 188 0.34 1.84 13.69
N ALA A 189 -0.98 1.80 13.84
CA ALA A 189 -1.64 1.82 15.14
C ALA A 189 -2.81 0.85 15.14
N ASP A 190 -3.05 0.16 16.25
CA ASP A 190 -4.22 -0.71 16.40
C ASP A 190 -5.21 -0.20 17.45
N ARG A 191 -6.35 -0.87 17.53
CA ARG A 191 -7.46 -0.53 18.43
C ARG A 191 -7.10 -0.57 19.91
N ASP A 192 -6.04 -1.31 20.27
CA ASP A 192 -5.59 -1.48 21.65
C ASP A 192 -4.61 -0.37 22.05
N GLY A 193 -4.31 0.56 21.14
CA GLY A 193 -3.46 1.72 21.39
C GLY A 193 -1.98 1.47 21.14
N ASN A 194 -1.59 0.29 20.65
CA ASN A 194 -0.21 0.03 20.28
C ASN A 194 0.15 0.81 19.02
N ILE A 195 1.37 1.34 18.96
CA ILE A 195 1.89 2.10 17.83
C ILE A 195 3.27 1.60 17.47
N ALA A 196 3.50 1.38 16.17
CA ALA A 196 4.82 1.08 15.63
C ALA A 196 5.17 1.99 14.45
N LEU A 197 6.37 2.54 14.49
CA LEU A 197 7.05 3.12 13.34
C LEU A 197 8.02 2.07 12.78
N VAL A 198 7.77 1.65 11.54
CA VAL A 198 8.63 0.72 10.80
C VAL A 198 9.32 1.48 9.68
N GLU A 199 10.61 1.74 9.88
CA GLU A 199 11.50 2.33 8.88
C GLU A 199 12.05 1.20 8.02
N THR A 200 11.61 1.09 6.77
CA THR A 200 12.02 0.04 5.85
C THR A 200 13.03 0.56 4.84
N ALA A 201 13.89 -0.33 4.35
CA ALA A 201 14.80 -0.15 3.24
C ALA A 201 15.17 -1.52 2.68
N SER A 202 15.67 -1.56 1.44
CA SER A 202 16.17 -2.80 0.81
C SER A 202 17.28 -3.50 1.60
N GLU A 203 17.96 -2.78 2.48
CA GLU A 203 19.12 -3.24 3.24
C GLU A 203 18.81 -3.55 4.70
N LYS A 204 17.79 -2.91 5.25
CA LYS A 204 17.50 -2.97 6.69
C LYS A 204 16.09 -2.52 6.97
N VAL A 205 15.46 -3.20 7.91
CA VAL A 205 14.23 -2.75 8.56
C VAL A 205 14.56 -2.39 10.01
N VAL A 206 13.95 -1.32 10.52
CA VAL A 206 14.05 -0.88 11.91
C VAL A 206 12.63 -0.66 12.43
N ILE A 207 12.28 -1.35 13.51
CA ILE A 207 11.00 -1.21 14.20
C ILE A 207 11.21 -0.39 15.47
N ARG A 208 10.33 0.59 15.69
CA ARG A 208 10.26 1.40 16.91
C ARG A 208 8.84 1.38 17.43
N ASN A 209 8.66 0.88 18.64
CA ASN A 209 7.37 0.92 19.33
C ASN A 209 7.29 2.18 20.20
N ALA A 210 6.10 2.78 20.30
CA ALA A 210 5.84 3.88 21.22
C ALA A 210 5.44 3.35 22.60
#